data_AF-I3D5J3-F1
#
_entry.id   AF-I3D5J3-F1
#
_cell.length_a   1.000
_cell.length_b   1.000
_cell.length_c   1.000
_cell.angle_alpha   90.00
_cell.angle_beta   90.00
_cell.angle_gamma   90.00
#
_symmetry.space_group_name_H-M   'P 1'
#
loop_
_entity.id
_entity.type
_entity.pdbx_description
1 polymer ?
#
loop_
_entity_poly.entity_id
_entity_poly.type
_entity_poly.pdbx_seq_one_letter_code
_entity_poly.pdbx_strand_id
1 'polypeptide(L)' 'MAGYLGNRSEMVVHHLAVMKEECNIYGVKKGDRHYFVPDMLDQAKREGFTPCKHCIQN' A
#
# COMPACT_ATOMS: atom_id res chain seq x y z
N MET A 1 -5.97 9.20 10.68
CA MET A 1 -5.75 9.24 9.22
C MET A 1 -5.22 7.88 8.83
N ALA A 2 -6.04 7.06 8.20
CA ALA A 2 -5.62 5.71 7.87
C ALA A 2 -4.88 5.73 6.54
N GLY A 3 -3.56 5.72 6.63
CA GLY A 3 -2.66 5.93 5.51
C GLY A 3 -2.58 4.80 4.51
N TYR A 4 -1.71 5.02 3.53
CA TYR A 4 -1.30 4.06 2.52
C TYR A 4 0.12 3.57 2.81
N LEU A 5 0.33 2.27 2.66
CA LEU A 5 1.63 1.64 2.80
C LEU A 5 2.02 0.96 1.50
N GLY A 6 3.11 1.41 0.90
CA GLY A 6 3.71 0.77 -0.26
C GLY A 6 4.59 -0.40 0.16
N ASN A 7 4.52 -1.48 -0.62
CA ASN A 7 5.48 -2.57 -0.65
C ASN A 7 6.36 -2.41 -1.90
N ARG A 8 7.63 -2.04 -1.72
CA ARG A 8 8.59 -1.85 -2.82
C ARG A 8 8.99 -3.14 -3.53
N SER A 9 8.94 -4.28 -2.83
CA SER A 9 9.29 -5.57 -3.44
C SER A 9 8.27 -6.01 -4.49
N GLU A 10 6.98 -5.74 -4.25
CA GLU A 10 5.89 -6.12 -5.15
C GLU A 10 5.34 -4.95 -5.96
N MET A 11 5.80 -3.72 -5.67
CA MET A 11 5.25 -2.48 -6.22
C MET A 11 3.73 -2.38 -6.03
N VAL A 12 3.27 -2.73 -4.82
CA VAL A 12 1.84 -2.73 -4.44
C VAL A 12 1.60 -1.73 -3.31
N VAL A 13 0.50 -0.98 -3.36
CA VAL A 13 0.04 -0.11 -2.27
C VAL A 13 -1.15 -0.73 -1.54
N HIS A 14 -1.05 -0.76 -0.21
CA HIS A 14 -2.07 -1.23 0.70
C HIS A 14 -2.71 -0.06 1.44
N HIS A 15 -3.98 -0.20 1.80
CA HIS A 15 -4.68 0.79 2.60
C HIS A 15 -4.79 0.29 4.05
N LEU A 16 -4.20 1.03 4.99
CA LEU A 16 -4.07 0.61 6.38
C LEU A 16 -5.40 0.56 7.15
N ALA A 17 -6.44 1.30 6.74
CA ALA A 17 -7.76 1.24 7.40
C ALA A 17 -8.56 0.00 7.02
N VAL A 18 -8.43 -0.43 5.77
CA VAL A 18 -9.25 -1.49 5.16
C VAL A 18 -8.40 -2.69 4.77
N MET A 19 -7.26 -2.85 5.45
CA MET A 19 -6.41 -4.02 5.30
C MET A 19 -7.17 -5.27 5.71
N LYS A 20 -7.08 -6.31 4.89
CA LYS A 20 -7.64 -7.64 5.15
C LYS A 20 -6.51 -8.66 5.23
N GLU A 21 -6.74 -9.82 5.82
CA GLU A 21 -5.69 -10.85 5.91
C GLU A 21 -5.16 -11.25 4.52
N GLU A 22 -6.02 -11.25 3.50
CA GLU A 22 -5.66 -11.60 2.12
C GLU A 22 -4.73 -10.59 1.46
N CYS A 23 -4.59 -9.37 2.00
CA CYS A 23 -3.68 -8.38 1.45
C CYS A 23 -2.22 -8.56 1.89
N ASN A 24 -1.93 -9.49 2.80
CA ASN A 24 -0.58 -9.83 3.30
C ASN A 24 0.29 -8.63 3.72
N ILE A 25 -0.32 -7.52 4.15
CA ILE A 25 0.40 -6.30 4.52
C ILE A 25 1.39 -6.52 5.67
N TYR A 26 1.08 -7.44 6.58
CA TYR A 26 1.96 -7.81 7.70
C TYR A 26 3.22 -8.55 7.25
N GLY A 27 3.18 -9.19 6.07
CA GLY A 27 4.33 -9.83 5.44
C GLY A 27 5.32 -8.83 4.82
N VAL A 28 4.94 -7.56 4.67
CA VAL A 28 5.83 -6.53 4.11
C VAL A 28 6.98 -6.27 5.07
N LYS A 29 8.19 -6.64 4.61
CA LYS A 29 9.44 -6.44 5.34
C LYS A 29 9.65 -4.95 5.60
N LYS A 30 10.21 -4.62 6.76
CA LYS A 30 10.43 -3.22 7.17
C LYS A 30 11.24 -2.41 6.15
N GLY A 31 12.23 -3.03 5.48
CA GLY A 31 13.05 -2.37 4.45
C GLY A 31 12.32 -2.09 3.14
N ASP A 32 11.22 -2.80 2.87
CA ASP A 32 10.40 -2.65 1.66
C ASP A 32 9.19 -1.73 1.87
N ARG A 33 8.98 -1.25 3.10
CA ARG A 33 7.89 -0.33 3.43
C ARG A 33 8.19 1.04 2.84
N HIS A 34 7.19 1.59 2.15
CA HIS A 34 7.26 2.93 1.59
C HIS A 34 6.04 3.74 2.04
N TYR A 35 6.30 4.93 2.57
CA TYR A 35 5.27 5.85 3.03
C TYR A 35 5.19 7.00 2.04
N PHE A 36 3.96 7.41 1.71
CA PHE A 36 3.71 8.41 0.68
C PHE A 36 3.53 9.81 1.30
N VAL A 37 4.01 10.83 0.59
CA VAL A 37 3.81 12.23 0.96
C VAL A 37 3.39 13.02 -0.30
N PRO A 38 2.13 13.47 -0.42
CA PRO A 38 1.05 13.29 0.55
C PRO A 38 0.59 11.82 0.63
N ASP A 39 0.04 11.44 1.78
CA ASP A 39 -0.44 10.09 2.07
C ASP A 39 -1.76 9.79 1.34
N MET A 40 -1.67 9.66 0.01
CA MET A 40 -2.78 9.51 -0.92
C MET A 40 -2.51 8.38 -1.92
N LEU A 41 -3.58 7.65 -2.28
CA LEU A 41 -3.49 6.61 -3.31
C LEU A 41 -2.97 7.15 -4.65
N ASP A 42 -3.33 8.38 -5.01
CA ASP A 42 -2.84 8.99 -6.25
C ASP A 42 -1.34 9.25 -6.23
N GLN A 43 -0.76 9.56 -5.06
CA GLN A 43 0.68 9.69 -4.92
C GLN A 43 1.34 8.32 -5.10
N ALA A 44 0.78 7.26 -4.52
CA ALA A 44 1.27 5.90 -4.73
C ALA A 44 1.23 5.48 -6.21
N LYS A 45 0.14 5.81 -6.93
CA LYS A 45 0.03 5.57 -8.38
C LYS A 45 1.07 6.36 -9.17
N ARG A 46 1.33 7.62 -8.82
CA ARG A 46 2.37 8.47 -9.46
C ARG A 46 3.77 7.90 -9.26
N GLU A 47 4.03 7.27 -8.10
CA GLU A 47 5.29 6.59 -7.79
C GLU A 47 5.38 5.17 -8.38
N GLY A 48 4.37 4.73 -9.13
CA GLY A 48 4.36 3.46 -9.85
C GLY A 48 3.83 2.27 -9.06
N PHE A 49 3.25 2.50 -7.88
CA PHE A 49 2.62 1.42 -7.11
C PHE A 49 1.23 1.10 -7.64
N THR A 50 0.93 -0.20 -7.69
CA THR A 50 -0.37 -0.71 -8.09
C THR A 50 -1.27 -0.91 -6.87
N PRO A 51 -2.56 -0.55 -6.92
CA PRO A 51 -3.47 -0.77 -5.81
C PRO A 51 -3.62 -2.25 -5.47
N CYS A 52 -3.49 -2.60 -4.20
CA CYS A 52 -3.73 -3.97 -3.75
C CYS A 52 -5.18 -4.38 -4.01
N LYS A 53 -5.37 -5.47 -4.74
CA LYS A 53 -6.68 -5.99 -5.14
C LYS A 53 -7.60 -6.40 -3.97
N HIS A 54 -7.04 -6.61 -2.78
CA HIS A 54 -7.78 -7.09 -1.61
C HIS A 54 -8.26 -5.96 -0.69
N CYS A 55 -7.39 -4.98 -0.42
CA CYS A 55 -7.71 -3.85 0.47
C CYS A 55 -8.04 -2.55 -0.27
N ILE A 56 -7.73 -2.46 -1.57
CA ILE A 56 -8.10 -1.35 -2.45
C ILE A 56 -8.84 -1.95 -3.65
N GLN A 57 -10.06 -2.42 -3.40
CA GLN A 57 -10.97 -2.82 -4.46
C GLN A 57 -11.51 -1.55 -5.14
N ASN A 58 -11.41 -1.53 -6.46
CA ASN A 58 -11.99 -0.50 -7.30
C ASN A 58 -13.45 -0.84 -7.62
#